data_AF-A0A5J4N8G4-F1
#
_entry.id   AF-A0A5J4N8G4-F1
#
_cell.length_a   1.000
_cell.length_b   1.000
_cell.length_c   1.000
_cell.angle_alpha   90.00
_cell.angle_beta   90.00
_cell.angle_gamma   90.00
#
_symmetry.space_group_name_H-M   'P 1'
#
loop_
_entity.id
_entity.type
_entity.pdbx_description
1 polymer ?
#
loop_
_entity_poly.entity_id
_entity_poly.type
_entity_poly.pdbx_seq_one_letter_code
_entity_poly.pdbx_strand_id
1 'polypeptide(L)'
;MTGDSKLLGYPFVVSNNPMSFTNDYSPIMIRVPGLETITTIKPIRCVSSHFKPRSVYSVYPPPVEYKPCPPPRIDPYNFSRTKPKTCVLETSDASSYIHNRANWMMQKEYQRYHNNWRCYYYGNPTEREQYGSYLRHGLKQQMSDNVAKKTDEVKRKVKESAEIEQLCRKFDEKYALDSNKRREFLVRFRDANKQMIEERAQTRRLDRQRTIATEREQLRYNPINWSCTLK
;
A
#
# COMPACT_ATOMS: atom_id res chain seq x y z
N MET A 1 31.68 -46.62 23.58
CA MET A 1 30.64 -46.77 22.54
C MET A 1 30.21 -45.38 22.12
N THR A 2 30.63 -45.01 20.90
CA THR A 2 30.01 -44.09 19.93
C THR A 2 28.96 -43.08 20.38
N GLY A 3 29.16 -41.80 20.04
CA GLY A 3 28.05 -40.86 19.92
C GLY A 3 28.42 -39.38 19.85
N ASP A 4 29.09 -38.94 18.77
CA ASP A 4 29.28 -37.53 18.42
C ASP A 4 27.94 -36.78 18.28
N SER A 5 27.76 -35.64 18.92
CA SER A 5 26.73 -34.67 18.55
C SER A 5 27.39 -33.45 17.90
N LYS A 6 27.49 -33.52 16.58
CA LYS A 6 28.01 -32.49 15.69
C LYS A 6 27.11 -31.26 15.68
N LEU A 7 27.78 -30.11 15.72
CA LEU A 7 27.31 -28.81 15.26
C LEU A 7 26.60 -28.92 13.91
N LEU A 8 25.37 -28.43 13.83
CA LEU A 8 24.72 -28.09 12.57
C LEU A 8 24.30 -26.62 12.65
N GLY A 9 25.17 -25.77 12.12
CA GLY A 9 24.87 -24.38 11.82
C GLY A 9 23.87 -24.29 10.68
N TYR A 10 22.87 -23.43 10.85
CA TYR A 10 21.98 -23.01 9.78
C TYR A 10 22.70 -21.98 8.90
N PRO A 11 22.81 -22.18 7.58
CA PRO A 11 23.34 -21.17 6.68
C PRO A 11 22.29 -20.08 6.42
N PHE A 12 22.61 -18.86 6.84
CA PHE A 12 21.93 -17.62 6.49
C PHE A 12 22.12 -17.39 4.98
N VAL A 13 21.08 -17.58 4.18
CA VAL A 13 21.09 -17.28 2.75
C VAL A 13 20.98 -15.77 2.58
N VAL A 14 22.15 -15.12 2.46
CA VAL A 14 22.27 -13.75 1.94
C VAL A 14 22.15 -13.83 0.42
N SER A 15 21.02 -13.43 -0.15
CA SER A 15 20.91 -13.19 -1.58
C SER A 15 21.70 -11.91 -1.93
N ASN A 16 22.93 -12.10 -2.39
CA ASN A 16 23.72 -11.06 -3.04
C ASN A 16 23.07 -10.71 -4.38
N ASN A 17 22.53 -9.49 -4.50
CA ASN A 17 22.23 -8.88 -5.79
C ASN A 17 23.54 -8.31 -6.38
N PRO A 18 23.97 -8.75 -7.58
CA PRO A 18 25.05 -8.07 -8.29
C PRO A 18 24.52 -6.79 -8.94
N MET A 19 24.87 -5.63 -8.37
CA MET A 19 24.76 -4.35 -9.05
C MET A 19 25.73 -4.34 -10.24
N SER A 20 25.16 -4.38 -11.43
CA SER A 20 25.86 -4.17 -12.70
C SER A 20 26.41 -2.75 -12.77
N PHE A 21 27.75 -2.67 -12.89
CA PHE A 21 28.47 -1.50 -13.34
C PHE A 21 28.11 -1.20 -14.81
N THR A 22 27.62 0.00 -15.09
CA THR A 22 27.70 0.60 -16.43
C THR A 22 28.53 1.88 -16.32
N ASN A 23 29.72 1.81 -16.91
CA ASN A 23 30.62 2.93 -17.13
C ASN A 23 30.05 3.84 -18.21
N ASP A 24 29.51 5.00 -17.82
CA ASP A 24 29.29 6.10 -18.75
C ASP A 24 30.45 7.09 -18.64
N TYR A 25 31.47 6.84 -19.44
CA TYR A 25 32.45 7.85 -19.82
C TYR A 25 31.74 8.92 -20.65
N SER A 26 31.61 10.13 -20.12
CA SER A 26 31.45 11.33 -20.95
C SER A 26 32.34 12.46 -20.42
N PRO A 27 32.94 13.27 -21.30
CA PRO A 27 34.14 14.03 -20.98
C PRO A 27 33.80 15.28 -20.16
N ILE A 28 34.63 15.53 -19.15
CA ILE A 28 34.65 16.79 -18.39
C ILE A 28 35.08 17.90 -19.36
N MET A 29 34.10 18.65 -19.90
CA MET A 29 34.35 19.88 -20.63
C MET A 29 34.35 21.05 -19.65
N ILE A 30 35.55 21.44 -19.23
CA ILE A 30 35.80 22.70 -18.53
C ILE A 30 35.59 23.85 -19.54
N ARG A 31 34.64 24.75 -19.27
CA ARG A 31 34.59 26.07 -19.91
C ARG A 31 34.25 27.14 -18.88
N VAL A 32 35.14 28.12 -18.76
CA VAL A 32 35.01 29.40 -18.05
C VAL A 32 35.68 30.44 -18.97
N PRO A 33 35.32 31.73 -18.99
CA PRO A 33 34.01 32.39 -19.15
C PRO A 33 34.00 33.36 -20.36
N GLY A 34 32.84 33.89 -20.73
CA GLY A 34 32.71 35.15 -21.48
C GLY A 34 32.81 35.10 -23.01
N LEU A 35 31.66 35.17 -23.70
CA LEU A 35 31.38 36.01 -24.88
C LEU A 35 29.99 35.66 -25.43
N GLU A 36 29.05 36.52 -25.06
CA GLU A 36 27.90 37.05 -25.81
C GLU A 36 27.25 36.21 -26.92
N THR A 37 25.96 35.93 -26.74
CA THR A 37 24.93 36.26 -27.74
C THR A 37 23.60 36.49 -27.02
N ILE A 38 23.29 37.77 -26.80
CA ILE A 38 21.97 38.24 -26.37
C ILE A 38 21.07 38.18 -27.60
N THR A 39 20.30 37.10 -27.77
CA THR A 39 19.05 37.10 -28.55
C THR A 39 18.37 35.74 -28.43
N THR A 40 17.64 35.53 -27.33
CA THR A 40 16.35 34.81 -27.28
C THR A 40 15.84 34.96 -25.85
N ILE A 41 14.91 35.89 -25.62
CA ILE A 41 14.13 35.87 -24.38
C ILE A 41 13.27 34.61 -24.45
N LYS A 42 13.76 33.52 -23.86
CA LYS A 42 12.96 32.31 -23.68
C LYS A 42 11.85 32.68 -22.70
N PRO A 43 10.56 32.42 -23.00
CA PRO A 43 9.50 32.64 -22.04
C PRO A 43 9.83 31.83 -20.79
N ILE A 44 9.68 32.45 -19.61
CA ILE A 44 9.86 31.79 -18.33
C ILE A 44 8.98 30.53 -18.35
N ARG A 45 9.60 29.36 -18.45
CA ARG A 45 8.88 28.10 -18.30
C ARG A 45 8.33 28.13 -16.88
N CYS A 46 7.01 28.16 -16.76
CA CYS A 46 6.33 27.89 -15.49
C CYS A 46 6.70 26.46 -15.12
N VAL A 47 7.72 26.30 -14.27
CA VAL A 47 8.02 25.03 -13.65
C VAL A 47 6.80 24.74 -12.78
N SER A 48 6.06 23.67 -13.10
CA SER A 48 4.97 23.20 -12.24
C SER A 48 5.57 22.92 -10.87
N SER A 49 5.34 23.84 -9.92
CA SER A 49 5.73 23.63 -8.54
C SER A 49 4.99 22.39 -8.07
N HIS A 50 5.73 21.35 -7.69
CA HIS A 50 5.14 20.23 -6.99
C HIS A 50 4.47 20.80 -5.75
N PHE A 51 3.14 20.85 -5.74
CA PHE A 51 2.36 21.17 -4.55
C PHE A 51 2.68 20.10 -3.53
N LYS A 52 3.67 20.34 -2.67
CA LYS A 52 3.84 19.56 -1.46
C LYS A 52 2.50 19.65 -0.71
N PRO A 53 1.90 18.52 -0.30
CA PRO A 53 0.69 18.60 0.51
C PRO A 53 1.02 19.49 1.70
N ARG A 54 0.28 20.59 1.80
CA ARG A 54 0.33 21.50 2.93
C ARG A 54 0.20 20.63 4.19
N SER A 55 1.09 20.82 5.16
CA SER A 55 1.01 20.17 6.48
C SER A 55 -0.45 20.04 6.91
N VAL A 56 -0.86 18.84 7.35
CA VAL A 56 -2.22 18.58 7.88
C VAL A 56 -2.54 19.54 9.03
N TYR A 57 -1.50 20.05 9.70
CA TYR A 57 -1.61 21.04 10.76
C TYR A 57 -1.47 22.46 10.23
N SER A 58 -2.28 23.36 10.75
CA SER A 58 -2.21 24.80 10.52
C SER A 58 -0.82 25.33 10.91
N VAL A 59 -0.07 25.85 9.93
CA VAL A 59 1.20 26.55 10.16
C VAL A 59 0.91 27.84 10.94
N TYR A 60 1.60 28.04 12.08
CA TYR A 60 1.49 29.25 12.89
C TYR A 60 2.68 30.19 12.64
N PRO A 61 2.46 31.53 12.54
CA PRO A 61 1.16 32.18 12.52
C PRO A 61 0.38 31.83 11.23
N PRO A 62 -0.97 31.74 11.31
CA PRO A 62 -1.77 31.53 10.11
C PRO A 62 -1.41 32.60 9.09
N PRO A 63 -1.23 32.25 7.79
CA PRO A 63 -0.97 33.26 6.78
C PRO A 63 -2.07 34.30 6.85
N VAL A 64 -1.67 35.56 7.04
CA VAL A 64 -2.61 36.68 7.04
C VAL A 64 -3.40 36.58 5.73
N GLU A 65 -4.73 36.50 5.82
CA GLU A 65 -5.60 36.53 4.64
C GLU A 65 -5.40 37.87 3.92
N TYR A 66 -4.43 37.91 3.00
CA TYR A 66 -4.25 39.04 2.13
C TYR A 66 -5.34 38.98 1.07
N LYS A 67 -6.46 39.65 1.35
CA LYS A 67 -7.45 39.99 0.34
C LYS A 67 -6.95 41.28 -0.30
N PRO A 68 -6.23 41.25 -1.44
CA PRO A 68 -5.96 42.48 -2.17
C PRO A 68 -7.33 43.04 -2.53
N CYS A 69 -7.70 44.16 -1.92
CA CYS A 69 -8.84 44.93 -2.40
C CYS A 69 -8.28 45.74 -3.58
N PRO A 70 -8.48 45.31 -4.84
CA PRO A 70 -8.02 46.12 -5.95
C PRO A 70 -8.68 47.49 -5.83
N PRO A 71 -7.95 48.60 -6.03
CA PRO A 71 -8.54 49.92 -5.96
C PRO A 71 -9.74 49.96 -6.94
N PRO A 72 -10.85 50.61 -6.54
CA PRO A 72 -12.05 50.64 -7.36
C PRO A 72 -11.72 51.20 -8.74
N ARG A 73 -12.25 50.55 -9.79
CA ARG A 73 -12.04 50.94 -11.18
C ARG A 73 -12.58 52.36 -11.38
N ILE A 74 -11.70 53.30 -11.68
CA ILE A 74 -12.05 54.70 -11.90
C ILE A 74 -12.78 54.80 -13.25
N ASP A 75 -13.98 55.39 -13.24
CA ASP A 75 -14.75 55.70 -14.44
C ASP A 75 -14.12 56.92 -15.15
N PRO A 76 -13.60 56.78 -16.39
CA PRO A 76 -12.92 57.86 -17.10
C PRO A 76 -13.84 59.00 -17.55
N TYR A 77 -15.16 58.89 -17.41
CA TYR A 77 -16.10 59.94 -17.81
C TYR A 77 -16.78 60.65 -16.63
N ASN A 78 -16.48 60.24 -15.39
CA ASN A 78 -17.19 60.70 -14.19
C ASN A 78 -16.26 61.27 -13.12
N PHE A 79 -15.45 62.28 -13.50
CA PHE A 79 -14.55 62.97 -12.57
C PHE A 79 -15.27 63.94 -11.61
N SER A 80 -16.50 64.37 -11.95
CA SER A 80 -17.17 65.50 -11.28
C SER A 80 -17.83 65.16 -9.94
N ARG A 81 -18.03 63.86 -9.62
CA ARG A 81 -18.70 63.43 -8.37
C ARG A 81 -17.76 62.86 -7.32
N THR A 82 -16.45 62.93 -7.54
CA THR A 82 -15.53 62.71 -6.42
C THR A 82 -15.69 63.89 -5.48
N LYS A 83 -16.00 63.63 -4.19
CA LYS A 83 -16.07 64.66 -3.14
C LYS A 83 -14.88 65.60 -3.34
N PRO A 84 -15.04 66.94 -3.26
CA PRO A 84 -13.92 67.85 -3.41
C PRO A 84 -12.83 67.36 -2.48
N LYS A 85 -11.70 66.95 -3.06
CA LYS A 85 -10.54 66.60 -2.25
C LYS A 85 -10.23 67.90 -1.52
N THR A 86 -10.41 67.92 -0.21
CA THR A 86 -9.83 68.93 0.65
C THR A 86 -8.32 68.74 0.56
N CYS A 87 -7.73 69.22 -0.55
CA CYS A 87 -6.31 69.41 -0.65
C CYS A 87 -6.02 70.59 0.26
N VAL A 88 -5.57 70.26 1.48
CA VAL A 88 -4.90 71.25 2.31
C VAL A 88 -3.66 71.66 1.51
N LEU A 89 -3.57 72.93 1.11
CA LEU A 89 -2.40 73.49 0.41
C LEU A 89 -1.20 73.68 1.35
N GLU A 90 -1.32 73.23 2.59
CA GLU A 90 -0.22 73.20 3.53
C GLU A 90 0.75 72.10 3.12
N THR A 91 1.92 72.51 2.64
CA THR A 91 3.08 71.64 2.50
C THR A 91 3.52 71.24 3.91
N SER A 92 2.88 70.22 4.49
CA SER A 92 3.43 69.60 5.71
C SER A 92 4.85 69.17 5.39
N ASP A 93 5.79 69.47 6.28
CA ASP A 93 7.18 69.08 6.11
C ASP A 93 7.26 67.58 5.76
N ALA A 94 7.74 67.27 4.55
CA ALA A 94 7.86 65.90 4.07
C ALA A 94 8.70 65.05 5.04
N SER A 95 9.65 65.68 5.73
CA SER A 95 10.45 65.08 6.79
C SER A 95 9.57 64.63 7.96
N SER A 96 8.62 65.44 8.41
CA SER A 96 7.66 65.08 9.47
C SER A 96 6.83 63.84 9.13
N TYR A 97 6.33 63.75 7.89
CA TYR A 97 5.62 62.54 7.42
C TYR A 97 6.51 61.30 7.43
N ILE A 98 7.75 61.43 6.94
CA ILE A 98 8.73 60.33 6.90
C ILE A 98 9.06 59.87 8.33
N HIS A 99 9.27 60.80 9.27
CA HIS A 99 9.54 60.49 10.69
C HIS A 99 8.35 59.80 11.35
N ASN A 100 7.12 60.29 11.14
CA ASN A 100 5.91 59.68 11.67
C ASN A 100 5.69 58.26 11.12
N ARG A 101 5.93 58.06 9.82
CA ARG A 101 5.85 56.74 9.19
C ARG A 101 6.90 55.78 9.74
N ALA A 102 8.13 56.23 9.94
CA ALA A 102 9.20 55.42 10.53
C ALA A 102 8.85 54.98 11.96
N ASN A 103 8.37 55.91 12.78
CA ASN A 103 7.91 55.64 14.15
C ASN A 103 6.76 54.63 14.16
N TRP A 104 5.78 54.78 13.27
CA TRP A 104 4.67 53.83 13.15
C TRP A 104 5.14 52.43 12.76
N MET A 105 6.06 52.31 11.79
CA MET A 105 6.62 51.00 11.39
C MET A 105 7.39 50.36 12.54
N MET A 106 8.16 51.15 13.30
CA MET A 106 8.89 50.67 14.47
C MET A 106 7.94 50.15 15.57
N GLN A 107 6.90 50.91 15.90
CA GLN A 107 5.88 50.50 16.87
C GLN A 107 5.14 49.24 16.43
N LYS A 108 4.81 49.14 15.14
CA LYS A 108 4.13 47.97 14.59
C LYS A 108 5.01 46.72 14.66
N GLU A 109 6.30 46.83 14.34
CA GLU A 109 7.22 45.70 14.44
C GLU A 109 7.45 45.32 15.90
N TYR A 110 7.55 46.30 16.80
CA TYR A 110 7.61 46.06 18.24
C TYR A 110 6.39 45.30 18.74
N GLN A 111 5.17 45.70 18.34
CA GLN A 111 3.94 44.99 18.69
C GLN A 111 3.90 43.58 18.11
N ARG A 112 4.33 43.38 16.86
CA ARG A 112 4.42 42.05 16.24
C ARG A 112 5.36 41.14 17.02
N TYR A 113 6.57 41.62 17.34
CA TYR A 113 7.54 40.89 18.12
C TYR A 113 6.99 40.61 19.52
N HIS A 114 6.49 41.63 20.22
CA HIS A 114 5.90 41.47 21.53
C HIS A 114 4.76 40.45 21.53
N ASN A 115 3.83 40.49 20.57
CA ASN A 115 2.72 39.54 20.48
C ASN A 115 3.17 38.11 20.16
N ASN A 116 4.25 37.94 19.39
CA ASN A 116 4.78 36.62 19.06
C ASN A 116 5.54 35.97 20.23
N TRP A 117 6.18 36.79 21.07
CA TRP A 117 6.96 36.35 22.23
C TRP A 117 6.19 36.45 23.55
N ARG A 118 5.03 37.12 23.57
CA ARG A 118 4.11 37.16 24.69
C ARG A 118 3.60 35.75 24.92
N CYS A 119 4.20 35.06 25.89
CA CYS A 119 3.69 33.80 26.38
C CYS A 119 2.22 34.00 26.77
N TYR A 120 1.32 33.20 26.20
CA TYR A 120 -0.12 33.27 26.48
C TYR A 120 -0.41 33.27 27.99
N TYR A 121 0.44 32.63 28.79
CA TYR A 121 0.38 32.63 30.27
C TYR A 121 0.39 34.00 30.94
N TYR A 122 0.98 35.03 30.32
CA TYR A 122 0.99 36.41 30.83
C TYR A 122 0.09 37.34 29.99
N GLY A 123 -0.83 36.75 29.20
CA GLY A 123 -1.83 37.42 28.38
C GLY A 123 -3.04 37.94 29.15
N ASN A 124 -3.95 38.64 28.46
CA ASN A 124 -5.28 38.97 28.99
C ASN A 124 -6.02 37.66 29.34
N PRO A 125 -6.77 37.56 30.45
CA PRO A 125 -7.61 36.39 30.76
C PRO A 125 -8.34 35.76 29.56
N THR A 126 -8.87 36.58 28.65
CA THR A 126 -9.54 36.09 27.42
C THR A 126 -8.59 35.36 26.47
N GLU A 127 -7.38 35.86 26.26
CA GLU A 127 -6.37 35.27 25.38
C GLU A 127 -5.87 33.93 25.96
N ARG A 128 -5.71 33.85 27.28
CA ARG A 128 -5.38 32.62 27.99
C ARG A 128 -6.41 31.54 27.77
N GLU A 129 -7.68 31.88 27.90
CA GLU A 129 -8.77 30.93 27.73
C GLU A 129 -8.93 30.46 26.27
N GLN A 130 -8.74 31.36 25.30
CA GLN A 130 -8.72 30.99 23.88
C GLN A 130 -7.61 29.98 23.58
N TYR A 131 -6.40 30.19 24.10
CA TYR A 131 -5.29 29.25 23.94
C TYR A 131 -5.56 27.92 24.64
N GLY A 132 -6.07 27.95 25.89
CA GLY A 132 -6.46 26.74 26.61
C GLY A 132 -7.54 25.94 25.88
N SER A 133 -8.54 26.63 25.32
CA SER A 133 -9.58 26.02 24.49
C SER A 133 -9.00 25.37 23.24
N TYR A 134 -8.09 26.05 22.53
CA TYR A 134 -7.39 25.50 21.37
C TYR A 134 -6.64 24.20 21.71
N LEU A 135 -5.89 24.18 22.80
CA LEU A 135 -5.19 22.96 23.24
C LEU A 135 -6.15 21.81 23.56
N ARG A 136 -7.24 22.10 24.28
CA ARG A 136 -8.26 21.07 24.59
C ARG A 136 -8.92 20.55 23.33
N HIS A 137 -9.21 21.40 22.35
CA HIS A 137 -9.76 20.99 21.06
C HIS A 137 -8.78 20.13 20.27
N GLY A 138 -7.50 20.52 20.20
CA GLY A 138 -6.46 19.73 19.56
C GLY A 138 -6.32 18.34 20.19
N LEU A 139 -6.35 18.26 21.52
CA LEU A 139 -6.29 16.98 22.24
C LEU A 139 -7.53 16.11 21.98
N LYS A 140 -8.73 16.71 22.02
CA LYS A 140 -9.98 16.00 21.69
C LYS A 140 -9.95 15.42 20.27
N GLN A 141 -9.43 16.20 19.31
CA GLN A 141 -9.27 15.73 17.93
C GLN A 141 -8.31 14.54 17.86
N GLN A 142 -7.13 14.64 18.48
CA GLN A 142 -6.15 13.55 18.52
C GLN A 142 -6.72 12.26 19.15
N MET A 143 -7.51 12.40 20.22
CA MET A 143 -8.18 11.27 20.86
C MET A 143 -9.21 10.64 19.91
N SER A 144 -10.02 11.45 19.24
CA SER A 144 -11.00 10.99 18.25
C SER A 144 -10.34 10.25 17.09
N ASP A 145 -9.28 10.82 16.52
CA ASP A 145 -8.55 10.24 15.40
C ASP A 145 -7.89 8.91 15.77
N ASN A 146 -7.34 8.82 17.00
CA ASN A 146 -6.75 7.58 17.50
C ASN A 146 -7.80 6.49 17.69
N VAL A 147 -8.98 6.84 18.22
CA VAL A 147 -10.11 5.90 18.33
C VAL A 147 -10.55 5.43 16.95
N ALA A 148 -10.76 6.36 16.00
CA ALA A 148 -11.14 6.04 14.63
C ALA A 148 -10.14 5.07 13.98
N LYS A 149 -8.84 5.39 14.06
CA LYS A 149 -7.76 4.54 13.56
C LYS A 149 -7.82 3.13 14.14
N LYS A 150 -7.97 3.00 15.47
CA LYS A 150 -8.09 1.69 16.12
C LYS A 150 -9.33 0.92 15.67
N THR A 151 -10.46 1.61 15.51
CA THR A 151 -11.68 0.96 15.01
C THR A 151 -11.53 0.45 13.59
N ASP A 152 -10.85 1.20 12.72
CA ASP A 152 -10.61 0.79 11.33
C ASP A 152 -9.59 -0.36 11.25
N GLU A 153 -8.56 -0.36 12.09
CA GLU A 153 -7.64 -1.49 12.23
C GLU A 153 -8.36 -2.77 12.66
N VAL A 154 -9.29 -2.68 13.62
CA VAL A 154 -10.11 -3.82 14.05
C VAL A 154 -11.01 -4.31 12.93
N LYS A 155 -11.71 -3.42 12.22
CA LYS A 155 -12.54 -3.78 11.07
C LYS A 155 -11.72 -4.48 9.98
N ARG A 156 -10.52 -3.99 9.70
CA ARG A 156 -9.62 -4.61 8.72
C ARG A 156 -9.23 -6.03 9.13
N LYS A 157 -8.81 -6.23 10.39
CA LYS A 157 -8.47 -7.56 10.92
C LYS A 157 -9.64 -8.53 10.90
N VAL A 158 -10.86 -8.08 11.21
CA VAL A 158 -12.08 -8.90 11.13
C VAL A 158 -12.32 -9.35 9.69
N LYS A 159 -12.17 -8.44 8.72
CA LYS A 159 -12.31 -8.77 7.30
C LYS A 159 -11.25 -9.77 6.83
N GLU A 160 -9.99 -9.52 7.15
CA GLU A 160 -8.86 -10.42 6.86
C GLU A 160 -9.10 -11.82 7.47
N SER A 161 -9.56 -11.89 8.71
CA SER A 161 -9.89 -13.15 9.39
C SER A 161 -11.02 -13.92 8.71
N ALA A 162 -12.08 -13.21 8.28
CA ALA A 162 -13.21 -13.84 7.59
C ALA A 162 -12.79 -14.39 6.21
N GLU A 163 -11.91 -13.68 5.50
CA GLU A 163 -11.34 -14.15 4.23
C GLU A 163 -10.49 -15.41 4.42
N ILE A 164 -9.65 -15.46 5.46
CA ILE A 164 -8.85 -16.64 5.80
C ILE A 164 -9.73 -17.82 6.16
N GLU A 165 -10.78 -17.61 6.97
CA GLU A 165 -11.72 -18.67 7.35
C GLU A 165 -12.40 -19.29 6.11
N GLN A 166 -12.82 -18.46 5.15
CA GLN A 166 -13.40 -18.94 3.90
C GLN A 166 -12.39 -19.76 3.08
N LEU A 167 -11.12 -19.37 3.05
CA LEU A 167 -10.07 -20.12 2.37
C LEU A 167 -9.83 -21.47 3.05
N CYS A 168 -9.78 -21.52 4.38
CA CYS A 168 -9.65 -22.76 5.14
C CYS A 168 -10.82 -23.72 4.86
N ARG A 169 -12.06 -23.22 4.88
CA ARG A 169 -13.24 -24.04 4.55
C ARG A 169 -13.14 -24.67 3.16
N LYS A 170 -12.77 -23.88 2.14
CA LYS A 170 -12.58 -24.38 0.77
C LYS A 170 -11.46 -25.41 0.66
N PHE A 171 -10.39 -25.24 1.43
CA PHE A 171 -9.29 -26.19 1.47
C PHE A 171 -9.74 -27.53 2.05
N ASP A 172 -10.47 -27.51 3.17
CA ASP A 172 -11.00 -28.71 3.82
C ASP A 172 -12.00 -29.44 2.91
N GLU A 173 -12.90 -28.69 2.25
CA GLU A 173 -13.83 -29.25 1.26
C GLU A 173 -13.10 -29.94 0.13
N LYS A 174 -12.07 -29.29 -0.45
CA LYS A 174 -11.27 -29.88 -1.51
C LYS A 174 -10.53 -31.14 -1.04
N TYR A 175 -9.93 -31.10 0.14
CA TYR A 175 -9.25 -32.24 0.73
C TYR A 175 -10.19 -33.42 0.95
N ALA A 176 -11.40 -33.16 1.48
CA ALA A 176 -12.43 -34.17 1.67
C ALA A 176 -12.88 -34.78 0.33
N LEU A 177 -13.09 -33.96 -0.70
CA LEU A 177 -13.42 -34.42 -2.05
C LEU A 177 -12.33 -35.30 -2.65
N ASP A 178 -11.07 -34.89 -2.54
CA ASP A 178 -9.95 -35.65 -3.10
C ASP A 178 -9.72 -36.98 -2.35
N SER A 179 -9.92 -36.99 -1.02
CA SER A 179 -9.93 -38.20 -0.21
C SER A 179 -11.06 -39.15 -0.64
N ASN A 180 -12.26 -38.62 -0.85
CA ASN A 180 -13.40 -39.40 -1.33
C ASN A 180 -13.17 -39.99 -2.72
N LYS A 181 -12.66 -39.19 -3.68
CA LYS A 181 -12.30 -39.68 -5.02
C LYS A 181 -11.28 -40.80 -4.96
N ARG A 182 -10.25 -40.66 -4.10
CA ARG A 182 -9.24 -41.70 -3.90
C ARG A 182 -9.88 -42.97 -3.33
N ARG A 183 -10.74 -42.84 -2.32
CA ARG A 183 -11.47 -43.97 -1.73
C ARG A 183 -12.33 -44.68 -2.78
N GLU A 184 -13.11 -43.93 -3.55
CA GLU A 184 -13.96 -44.47 -4.63
C GLU A 184 -13.15 -45.20 -5.68
N PHE A 185 -12.02 -44.62 -6.11
CA PHE A 185 -11.10 -45.26 -7.04
C PHE A 185 -10.59 -46.60 -6.52
N LEU A 186 -10.12 -46.65 -5.26
CA LEU A 186 -9.60 -47.87 -4.65
C LEU A 186 -10.68 -48.94 -4.49
N VAL A 187 -11.91 -48.56 -4.16
CA VAL A 187 -13.04 -49.49 -4.09
C VAL A 187 -13.33 -50.09 -5.46
N ARG A 188 -13.45 -49.25 -6.50
CA ARG A 188 -13.66 -49.72 -7.88
C ARG A 188 -12.54 -50.66 -8.33
N PHE A 189 -11.29 -50.34 -8.01
CA PHE A 189 -10.14 -51.17 -8.36
C PHE A 189 -10.18 -52.52 -7.62
N ARG A 190 -10.50 -52.52 -6.32
CA ARG A 190 -10.69 -53.75 -5.53
C ARG A 190 -11.77 -54.63 -6.14
N ASP A 191 -12.91 -54.06 -6.48
CA ASP A 191 -14.07 -54.79 -6.99
C ASP A 191 -13.78 -55.38 -8.38
N ALA A 192 -13.11 -54.64 -9.26
CA ALA A 192 -12.65 -55.14 -10.55
C ALA A 192 -11.66 -56.31 -10.40
N ASN A 193 -10.70 -56.21 -9.47
CA ASN A 193 -9.77 -57.30 -9.19
C ASN A 193 -10.49 -58.54 -8.66
N LYS A 194 -11.50 -58.37 -7.81
CA LYS A 194 -12.32 -59.46 -7.29
C LYS A 194 -13.07 -60.15 -8.45
N GLN A 195 -13.70 -59.39 -9.34
CA GLN A 195 -14.37 -59.92 -10.52
C GLN A 195 -13.44 -60.76 -11.39
N MET A 196 -12.23 -60.26 -11.70
CA MET A 196 -11.25 -61.04 -12.48
C MET A 196 -10.84 -62.35 -11.79
N ILE A 197 -10.70 -62.35 -10.46
CA ILE A 197 -10.35 -63.56 -9.71
C ILE A 197 -11.50 -64.57 -9.78
N GLU A 198 -12.74 -64.11 -9.62
CA GLU A 198 -13.93 -64.94 -9.70
C GLU A 198 -14.09 -65.54 -11.11
N GLU A 199 -13.92 -64.73 -12.16
CA GLU A 199 -13.93 -65.20 -13.55
C GLU A 199 -12.86 -66.28 -13.79
N ARG A 200 -11.61 -66.03 -13.38
CA ARG A 200 -10.53 -67.04 -13.48
C ARG A 200 -10.83 -68.31 -12.69
N ALA A 201 -11.53 -68.21 -11.57
CA ALA A 201 -11.94 -69.37 -10.79
C ALA A 201 -13.04 -70.16 -11.52
N GLN A 202 -14.01 -69.48 -12.14
CA GLN A 202 -15.05 -70.11 -12.94
C GLN A 202 -14.46 -70.79 -14.19
N THR A 203 -13.57 -70.13 -14.92
CA THR A 203 -12.87 -70.73 -16.07
C THR A 203 -12.13 -72.00 -15.67
N ARG A 204 -11.34 -71.96 -14.58
CA ARG A 204 -10.64 -73.15 -14.07
C ARG A 204 -11.58 -74.30 -13.68
N ARG A 205 -12.76 -73.98 -13.13
CA ARG A 205 -13.78 -74.99 -12.80
C ARG A 205 -14.35 -75.62 -14.07
N LEU A 206 -14.69 -74.81 -15.08
CA LEU A 206 -15.21 -75.28 -16.36
C LEU A 206 -14.17 -76.11 -17.12
N ASP A 207 -12.92 -75.66 -17.15
CA ASP A 207 -11.83 -76.41 -17.78
C ASP A 207 -11.65 -77.77 -17.11
N ARG A 208 -11.66 -77.82 -15.77
CA ARG A 208 -11.58 -79.09 -15.04
C ARG A 208 -12.77 -80.01 -15.32
N GLN A 209 -13.98 -79.47 -15.47
CA GLN A 209 -15.15 -80.26 -15.85
C GLN A 209 -15.00 -80.82 -17.27
N ARG A 210 -14.50 -80.01 -18.21
CA ARG A 210 -14.22 -80.43 -19.59
C ARG A 210 -13.14 -81.51 -19.64
N THR A 211 -12.03 -81.34 -18.91
CA THR A 211 -10.96 -82.36 -18.87
C THR A 211 -11.47 -83.68 -18.31
N ILE A 212 -12.23 -83.65 -17.20
CA ILE A 212 -12.84 -84.86 -16.64
C ILE A 212 -13.81 -85.51 -17.62
N ALA A 213 -14.61 -84.72 -18.36
CA ALA A 213 -15.52 -85.25 -19.36
C ALA A 213 -14.77 -85.91 -20.53
N THR A 214 -13.70 -85.28 -21.03
CA THR A 214 -12.86 -85.85 -22.09
C THR A 214 -12.12 -87.10 -21.62
N GLU A 215 -11.59 -87.10 -20.39
CA GLU A 215 -10.93 -88.28 -19.79
C GLU A 215 -11.90 -89.45 -19.66
N ARG A 216 -13.13 -89.19 -19.21
CA ARG A 216 -14.19 -90.21 -19.14
C ARG A 216 -14.53 -90.77 -20.52
N GLU A 217 -14.62 -89.92 -21.53
CA GLU A 217 -14.88 -90.36 -22.90
C GLU A 217 -13.73 -91.22 -23.44
N GLN A 218 -12.47 -90.82 -23.23
CA GLN A 218 -11.29 -91.59 -23.63
C GLN A 218 -11.23 -92.95 -22.93
N LEU A 219 -11.54 -93.00 -21.63
CA LEU A 219 -11.63 -94.24 -20.85
C LEU A 219 -12.68 -95.22 -21.40
N ARG A 220 -13.76 -94.74 -22.05
CA ARG A 220 -14.74 -95.62 -22.70
C ARG A 220 -14.14 -96.39 -23.88
N TYR A 221 -13.18 -95.81 -24.59
CA TYR A 221 -12.58 -96.41 -25.78
C TYR A 221 -11.27 -97.17 -25.48
N ASN A 222 -10.46 -96.69 -24.53
CA ASN A 222 -9.20 -97.33 -24.14
C ASN A 222 -8.99 -97.27 -22.61
N PRO A 223 -9.54 -98.22 -21.83
CA PRO A 223 -9.51 -98.16 -20.37
C PRO A 223 -8.13 -98.40 -19.74
N ILE A 224 -7.19 -99.04 -20.46
CA ILE A 224 -5.88 -99.43 -19.90
C ILE A 224 -4.81 -98.35 -20.17
N ASN A 225 -4.86 -97.69 -21.34
CA ASN A 225 -3.90 -96.64 -21.73
C ASN A 225 -4.65 -95.38 -22.22
N TRP A 226 -5.56 -94.87 -21.39
CA TRP A 226 -6.44 -93.76 -21.73
C TRP A 226 -5.71 -92.44 -22.02
N SER A 227 -4.52 -92.24 -21.43
CA SER A 227 -3.64 -91.11 -21.72
C SER A 227 -2.78 -91.29 -22.98
N CYS A 228 -2.86 -92.46 -23.63
CA CYS A 228 -2.03 -92.85 -24.78
C CYS A 228 -0.52 -92.64 -24.57
N THR A 229 -0.06 -92.74 -23.32
CA THR A 229 1.34 -92.48 -22.94
C THR A 229 2.23 -93.73 -22.95
N LEU A 230 1.64 -94.93 -22.89
CA LEU A 230 2.38 -96.17 -23.17
C LEU A 230 2.50 -96.37 -24.69
N LYS A 231 3.74 -96.49 -25.18
CA LYS A 231 4.06 -96.94 -26.54
C LYS A 231 4.14 -98.46 -26.58
#